data_AF-A0A3A8IUR5-F1
#
_entry.id   AF-A0A3A8IUR5-F1
#
_cell.length_a   1.000
_cell.length_b   1.000
_cell.length_c   1.000
_cell.angle_alpha   90.00
_cell.angle_beta   90.00
_cell.angle_gamma   90.00
#
_symmetry.space_group_name_H-M   'P 1'
#
loop_
_entity.id
_entity.type
_entity.pdbx_description
1 polymer ?
#
loop_
_entity_poly.entity_id
_entity_poly.type
_entity_poly.pdbx_seq_one_letter_code
_entity_poly.pdbx_strand_id
1 'polypeptide(L)'
;RVEPAPIIAASAGPRLLGPTSALAPGDLFDHARAAEAAFSAGDYTTCVTACTDAVRRAMAFAGEGTLAQQAFLLHVDGADLLRLQGLSTMPHLRVDDAAFSLYVLMQVFVRLNAVGLPTAG
;
A
#
# COMPACT_ATOMS: atom_id res chain seq x y z
N ARG A 1 43.94 25.13 17.65
CA ARG A 1 43.79 23.66 17.51
C ARG A 1 42.33 23.37 17.80
N VAL A 2 41.52 23.13 16.77
CA VAL A 2 40.07 22.88 16.91
C VAL A 2 39.89 21.37 16.94
N GLU A 3 39.34 20.83 18.03
CA GLU A 3 39.01 19.40 18.12
C GLU A 3 37.74 19.12 17.28
N PRO A 4 37.73 18.06 16.44
CA PRO A 4 36.54 17.70 15.70
C PRO A 4 35.56 16.95 16.62
N ALA A 5 34.31 17.42 16.67
CA ALA A 5 33.22 16.74 17.37
C ALA A 5 32.97 15.34 16.77
N PRO A 6 32.63 14.33 17.58
CA PRO A 6 32.40 12.98 17.10
C PRO A 6 31.14 12.94 16.24
N ILE A 7 31.30 12.44 15.01
CA ILE A 7 30.20 12.13 14.11
C ILE A 7 29.53 10.88 14.68
N ILE A 8 28.34 11.02 15.25
CA ILE A 8 27.54 9.88 15.69
C ILE A 8 27.15 9.10 14.43
N ALA A 9 27.80 7.96 14.23
CA ALA A 9 27.39 7.01 13.21
C ALA A 9 25.98 6.51 13.57
N ALA A 10 24.99 6.88 12.75
CA ALA A 10 23.65 6.33 12.86
C ALA A 10 23.75 4.81 12.65
N SER A 11 23.67 4.07 13.75
CA SER A 11 23.62 2.62 13.75
C SER A 11 22.42 2.18 12.92
N ALA A 12 22.67 1.54 11.79
CA ALA A 12 21.65 0.87 10.99
C ALA A 12 21.18 -0.39 11.73
N GLY A 13 20.41 -0.19 12.80
CA GLY A 13 19.57 -1.24 13.37
C GLY A 13 18.46 -1.60 12.38
N PRO A 14 17.89 -2.82 12.47
CA PRO A 14 16.77 -3.23 11.63
C PRO A 14 15.68 -2.19 11.79
N ARG A 15 15.34 -1.51 10.68
CA ARG A 15 14.39 -0.41 10.65
C ARG A 15 13.01 -0.99 10.98
N LEU A 16 12.67 -0.98 12.27
CA LEU A 16 11.36 -1.34 12.80
C LEU A 16 10.32 -0.51 12.05
N LEU A 17 9.56 -1.17 11.19
CA LEU A 17 8.33 -0.64 10.62
C LEU A 17 7.42 -0.24 11.79
N GLY A 18 7.01 1.03 11.83
CA GLY A 18 6.35 1.64 12.99
C GLY A 18 5.01 0.97 13.34
N PRO A 19 4.64 0.82 14.63
CA PRO A 19 3.73 -0.25 15.05
C PRO A 19 2.45 0.25 15.76
N THR A 20 1.57 1.03 15.14
CA THR A 20 0.26 1.35 15.78
C THR A 20 -1.01 1.21 14.94
N SER A 21 -0.94 1.01 13.63
CA SER A 21 -2.15 0.74 12.81
C SER A 21 -1.91 -0.13 11.57
N ALA A 22 -0.76 -0.79 11.47
CA ALA A 22 -0.57 -1.80 10.43
C ALA A 22 -1.48 -2.98 10.80
N LEU A 23 -2.59 -3.12 10.07
CA LEU A 23 -3.52 -4.24 10.14
C LEU A 23 -2.75 -5.57 10.20
N ALA A 24 -3.30 -6.65 10.75
CA ALA A 24 -2.61 -7.94 10.59
C ALA A 24 -2.49 -8.26 9.07
N PRO A 25 -1.44 -8.91 8.58
CA PRO A 25 -1.34 -9.25 7.16
C PRO A 25 -2.58 -9.98 6.61
N GLY A 26 -3.26 -10.80 7.42
CA GLY A 26 -4.53 -11.47 7.06
C GLY A 26 -5.66 -10.51 6.70
N ASP A 27 -5.63 -9.35 7.32
CA ASP A 27 -6.65 -8.33 7.32
C ASP A 27 -6.55 -7.51 5.99
N LEU A 28 -5.35 -7.44 5.38
CA LEU A 28 -5.16 -7.00 3.98
C LEU A 28 -5.76 -8.00 2.98
N PHE A 29 -5.58 -9.30 3.22
CA PHE A 29 -6.11 -10.34 2.32
C PHE A 29 -7.63 -10.38 2.33
N ASP A 30 -8.28 -10.04 3.45
CA ASP A 30 -9.73 -9.94 3.53
C ASP A 30 -10.28 -8.82 2.63
N HIS A 31 -9.58 -7.68 2.52
CA HIS A 31 -9.97 -6.61 1.60
C HIS A 31 -9.76 -7.02 0.14
N ALA A 32 -8.72 -7.79 -0.16
CA ALA A 32 -8.49 -8.32 -1.49
C ALA A 32 -9.58 -9.33 -1.90
N ARG A 33 -9.99 -10.23 -1.00
CA ARG A 33 -11.12 -11.13 -1.25
C ARG A 33 -12.43 -10.37 -1.41
N ALA A 34 -12.66 -9.33 -0.61
CA ALA A 34 -13.85 -8.49 -0.75
C ALA A 34 -13.88 -7.78 -2.11
N ALA A 35 -12.74 -7.25 -2.58
CA ALA A 35 -12.63 -6.64 -3.90
C ALA A 35 -12.90 -7.63 -5.03
N GLU A 36 -12.33 -8.84 -4.95
CA GLU A 36 -12.55 -9.91 -5.94
C GLU A 36 -14.02 -10.35 -5.99
N ALA A 37 -14.65 -10.53 -4.82
CA ALA A 37 -16.07 -10.85 -4.73
C ALA A 37 -16.95 -9.75 -5.34
N ALA A 38 -16.67 -8.48 -5.05
CA ALA A 38 -17.39 -7.34 -5.62
C ALA A 38 -17.23 -7.26 -7.13
N PHE A 39 -16.02 -7.47 -7.66
CA PHE A 39 -15.76 -7.53 -9.09
C PHE A 39 -16.58 -8.62 -9.77
N SER A 40 -16.60 -9.83 -9.19
CA SER A 40 -17.36 -10.97 -9.74
C SER A 40 -18.88 -10.74 -9.72
N ALA A 41 -19.37 -9.94 -8.77
CA ALA A 41 -20.78 -9.56 -8.67
C ALA A 41 -21.18 -8.37 -9.57
N GLY A 42 -20.22 -7.75 -10.26
CA GLY A 42 -20.45 -6.55 -11.08
C GLY A 42 -20.58 -5.26 -10.27
N ASP A 43 -20.28 -5.29 -8.96
CA ASP A 43 -20.27 -4.09 -8.10
C ASP A 43 -18.89 -3.43 -8.16
N TYR A 44 -18.68 -2.67 -9.23
CA TYR A 44 -17.40 -2.01 -9.51
C TYR A 44 -17.07 -0.90 -8.51
N THR A 45 -18.09 -0.25 -7.94
CA THR A 45 -17.87 0.78 -6.91
C THR A 45 -17.28 0.16 -5.66
N THR A 46 -17.91 -0.90 -5.14
CA THR A 46 -17.38 -1.62 -3.97
C THR A 46 -16.01 -2.22 -4.25
N CYS A 47 -15.77 -2.73 -5.46
CA CYS A 47 -14.45 -3.24 -5.86
C CYS A 47 -13.36 -2.16 -5.78
N VAL A 48 -13.59 -0.97 -6.36
CA VAL A 48 -12.61 0.12 -6.37
C VAL A 48 -12.37 0.65 -4.95
N THR A 49 -13.42 0.78 -4.14
CA THR A 49 -13.29 1.20 -2.73
C THR A 49 -12.45 0.21 -1.93
N ALA A 50 -12.75 -1.10 -2.03
CA ALA A 50 -11.98 -2.14 -1.34
C ALA A 50 -10.51 -2.17 -1.77
N CYS A 51 -10.23 -2.04 -3.08
CA CYS A 51 -8.87 -1.92 -3.60
C CYS A 51 -8.13 -0.68 -3.05
N THR A 52 -8.81 0.47 -3.02
CA THR A 52 -8.24 1.74 -2.53
C THR A 52 -7.87 1.64 -1.05
N ASP A 53 -8.76 1.07 -0.24
CA ASP A 53 -8.53 0.86 1.20
C ASP A 53 -7.39 -0.14 1.44
N ALA A 54 -7.37 -1.25 0.70
CA ALA A 54 -6.31 -2.25 0.79
C ALA A 54 -4.94 -1.65 0.41
N VAL A 55 -4.87 -0.91 -0.69
CA VAL A 55 -3.63 -0.22 -1.12
C VAL A 55 -3.18 0.80 -0.08
N ARG A 56 -4.08 1.64 0.44
CA ARG A 56 -3.73 2.62 1.48
C ARG A 56 -3.15 1.96 2.72
N ARG A 57 -3.73 0.83 3.16
CA ARG A 57 -3.24 0.07 4.31
C ARG A 57 -1.93 -0.65 4.02
N ALA A 58 -1.82 -1.26 2.84
CA ALA A 58 -0.59 -1.89 2.35
C ALA A 58 0.60 -0.91 2.34
N MET A 59 0.36 0.32 1.92
CA MET A 59 1.37 1.37 1.87
C MET A 59 1.85 1.80 3.26
N ALA A 60 1.00 1.68 4.29
CA ALA A 60 1.42 1.92 5.68
C ALA A 60 2.49 0.91 6.16
N PHE A 61 2.56 -0.29 5.58
CA PHE A 61 3.62 -1.26 5.85
C PHE A 61 4.97 -0.90 5.20
N ALA A 62 5.01 0.08 4.28
CA ALA A 62 6.26 0.54 3.69
C ALA A 62 7.10 1.38 4.66
N GLY A 63 6.48 1.93 5.70
CA GLY A 63 7.11 2.81 6.69
C GLY A 63 6.29 4.08 6.99
N GLU A 64 6.82 4.92 7.88
CA GLU A 64 6.21 6.20 8.23
C GLU A 64 6.55 7.27 7.18
N GLY A 65 5.54 7.97 6.66
CA GLY A 65 5.72 9.00 5.65
C GLY A 65 4.43 9.39 4.91
N THR A 66 4.54 10.30 3.95
CA THR A 66 3.44 10.60 3.02
C THR A 66 3.19 9.40 2.08
N LEU A 67 1.99 9.33 1.49
CA LEU A 67 1.66 8.25 0.55
C LEU A 67 2.63 8.18 -0.63
N ALA A 68 3.16 9.33 -1.07
CA ALA A 68 4.20 9.40 -2.10
C ALA A 68 5.55 8.80 -1.64
N GLN A 69 5.94 9.02 -0.38
CA GLN A 69 7.16 8.43 0.20
C GLN A 69 7.00 6.91 0.36
N GLN A 70 5.83 6.46 0.81
CA GLN A 70 5.52 5.02 0.92
C GLN A 70 5.48 4.33 -0.46
N ALA A 71 4.92 5.01 -1.49
CA ALA A 71 4.89 4.51 -2.86
C ALA A 71 6.30 4.29 -3.40
N PHE A 72 7.15 5.30 -3.17
CA PHE A 72 8.55 5.28 -3.55
C PHE A 72 9.30 4.12 -2.88
N LEU A 73 9.07 3.89 -1.58
CA LEU A 73 9.71 2.81 -0.84
C LEU A 73 9.30 1.41 -1.32
N LEU A 74 8.05 1.23 -1.76
CA LEU A 74 7.58 -0.03 -2.36
C LEU A 74 7.83 -0.09 -3.87
N HIS A 75 8.43 0.93 -4.47
CA HIS A 75 8.60 1.09 -5.92
C HIS A 75 7.28 1.06 -6.72
N VAL A 76 6.14 1.39 -6.10
CA VAL A 76 4.83 1.44 -6.77
C VAL A 76 4.78 2.62 -7.72
N ASP A 77 4.13 2.46 -8.88
CA ASP A 77 3.97 3.54 -9.85
C ASP A 77 3.04 4.64 -9.29
N GLY A 78 3.55 5.87 -9.18
CA GLY A 78 2.80 7.01 -8.66
C GLY A 78 1.64 7.43 -9.57
N ALA A 79 1.74 7.23 -10.89
CA ALA A 79 0.66 7.53 -11.82
C ALA A 79 -0.53 6.58 -11.60
N ASP A 80 -0.25 5.30 -11.35
CA ASP A 80 -1.27 4.31 -11.06
C ASP A 80 -1.98 4.57 -9.73
N LEU A 81 -1.24 4.97 -8.70
CA LEU A 81 -1.82 5.38 -7.41
C LEU A 81 -2.68 6.64 -7.52
N LEU A 82 -2.24 7.63 -8.28
CA LEU A 82 -3.01 8.85 -8.51
C LEU A 82 -4.30 8.55 -9.29
N ARG A 83 -4.22 7.66 -10.29
CA ARG A 83 -5.40 7.20 -11.04
C ARG A 83 -6.37 6.46 -10.12
N LEU A 84 -5.89 5.54 -9.28
CA LEU A 84 -6.71 4.82 -8.31
C LEU A 84 -7.42 5.79 -7.34
N GLN A 85 -6.71 6.79 -6.83
CA GLN A 85 -7.30 7.85 -6.01
C GLN A 85 -8.38 8.63 -6.77
N GLY A 86 -8.14 8.97 -8.04
CA GLY A 86 -9.14 9.61 -8.90
C GLY A 86 -10.41 8.77 -9.04
N LEU A 87 -10.26 7.47 -9.34
CA LEU A 87 -11.37 6.53 -9.47
C LEU A 87 -12.20 6.40 -8.18
N SER A 88 -11.56 6.47 -7.01
CA SER A 88 -12.26 6.39 -5.71
C SER A 88 -13.27 7.53 -5.47
N THR A 89 -13.17 8.62 -6.25
CA THR A 89 -14.09 9.77 -6.17
C THR A 89 -15.16 9.77 -7.26
N MET A 90 -15.14 8.80 -8.17
CA MET A 90 -16.06 8.74 -9.30
C MET A 90 -17.36 8.01 -8.93
N PRO A 91 -18.54 8.55 -9.30
CA PRO A 91 -19.83 7.94 -8.97
C PRO A 91 -20.23 6.78 -9.89
N HIS A 92 -19.64 6.68 -11.09
CA HIS A 92 -19.96 5.67 -12.09
C HIS A 92 -18.68 4.99 -12.58
N LEU A 93 -18.41 3.81 -12.05
CA LEU A 93 -17.23 3.02 -12.38
C LEU A 93 -17.58 1.91 -13.37
N ARG A 94 -16.69 1.69 -14.33
CA ARG A 94 -16.81 0.62 -15.33
C ARG A 94 -16.01 -0.59 -14.90
N VAL A 95 -16.25 -1.70 -15.60
CA VAL A 95 -15.47 -2.94 -15.43
C VAL A 95 -13.96 -2.70 -15.57
N ASP A 96 -13.55 -1.86 -16.51
CA ASP A 96 -12.13 -1.54 -16.76
C ASP A 96 -11.50 -0.79 -15.58
N ASP A 97 -12.26 0.07 -14.89
CA ASP A 97 -11.78 0.82 -13.73
C ASP A 97 -11.58 -0.11 -12.52
N ALA A 98 -12.48 -1.07 -12.35
CA ALA A 98 -12.37 -2.09 -11.32
C ALA A 98 -11.22 -3.07 -11.61
N ALA A 99 -11.07 -3.51 -12.87
CA ALA A 99 -9.96 -4.36 -13.31
C ALA A 99 -8.61 -3.67 -13.11
N PHE A 100 -8.52 -2.38 -13.46
CA PHE A 100 -7.34 -1.56 -13.18
C PHE A 100 -7.04 -1.49 -11.68
N SER A 101 -8.07 -1.31 -10.83
CA SER A 101 -7.88 -1.23 -9.37
C SER A 101 -7.37 -2.54 -8.77
N LEU A 102 -7.85 -3.68 -9.28
CA LEU A 102 -7.33 -5.01 -8.92
C LEU A 102 -5.87 -5.19 -9.37
N TYR A 103 -5.52 -4.72 -10.57
CA TYR A 103 -4.14 -4.74 -11.05
C TYR A 103 -3.20 -3.97 -10.10
N VAL A 104 -3.57 -2.75 -9.71
CA VAL A 104 -2.77 -1.93 -8.78
C VAL A 104 -2.63 -2.62 -7.42
N LEU A 105 -3.72 -3.19 -6.89
CA LEU A 105 -3.69 -3.94 -5.64
C LEU A 105 -2.70 -5.11 -5.68
N MET A 106 -2.76 -5.92 -6.75
CA MET A 106 -1.84 -7.06 -6.93
C MET A 106 -0.39 -6.60 -7.06
N GLN A 107 -0.15 -5.51 -7.78
CA GLN A 107 1.20 -4.95 -7.93
C GLN A 107 1.78 -4.53 -6.57
N VAL A 108 0.97 -3.89 -5.73
CA VAL A 108 1.35 -3.49 -4.36
C VAL A 108 1.65 -4.71 -3.49
N PHE A 109 0.83 -5.77 -3.56
CA PHE A 109 1.06 -7.00 -2.81
C PHE A 109 2.34 -7.73 -3.21
N VAL A 110 2.63 -7.82 -4.52
CA VAL A 110 3.88 -8.41 -5.02
C VAL A 110 5.09 -7.63 -4.48
N ARG A 111 5.01 -6.29 -4.47
CA ARG A 111 6.07 -5.41 -3.98
C ARG A 111 6.25 -5.52 -2.47
N LEU A 112 5.17 -5.57 -1.71
CA LEU A 112 5.21 -5.83 -0.26
C LEU A 112 5.85 -7.17 0.06
N ASN A 113 5.50 -8.21 -0.68
CA ASN A 113 6.09 -9.54 -0.49
C ASN A 113 7.60 -9.53 -0.81
N ALA A 114 8.03 -8.81 -1.85
CA ALA A 114 9.44 -8.69 -2.22
C ALA A 114 10.29 -7.93 -1.19
N VAL A 115 9.69 -6.95 -0.49
CA VAL A 115 10.36 -6.18 0.59
C VAL A 115 10.31 -6.94 1.92
N GLY A 116 9.50 -8.00 2.00
CA GLY A 116 9.24 -8.78 3.21
C GLY A 116 8.03 -8.21 3.95
N LEU A 117 6.91 -8.94 3.92
CA LEU A 117 5.80 -8.65 4.82
C LEU A 117 6.32 -8.72 6.26
N PRO A 118 5.99 -7.76 7.14
CA PRO A 118 6.33 -7.92 8.54
C PRO A 118 5.68 -9.22 9.01
N THR A 119 6.52 -10.19 9.35
CA THR A 119 6.09 -11.41 9.98
C THR A 119 5.39 -10.99 11.26
N ALA A 120 4.10 -11.33 11.37
CA ALA A 120 3.38 -11.20 12.62
C ALA A 120 4.19 -11.95 13.69
N GLY A 121 4.88 -11.19 14.53
CA GLY A 121 5.56 -11.70 15.72
C GLY A 121 4.55 -11.96 16.82
#